data_AF-A0A3A9DZF6-F1
#
_entry.id   AF-A0A3A9DZF6-F1
#
_cell.length_a   1.000
_cell.length_b   1.000
_cell.length_c   1.000
_cell.angle_alpha   90.00
_cell.angle_beta   90.00
_cell.angle_gamma   90.00
#
_symmetry.space_group_name_H-M   'P 1'
#
loop_
_entity.id
_entity.type
_entity.pdbx_description
1 polymer ?
#
loop_
_entity_poly.entity_id
_entity_poly.type
_entity_poly.pdbx_seq_one_letter_code
_entity_poly.pdbx_strand_id
1 'polypeptide(L)'
;MQQDQALKHRLLALHQRYPALGLDSLYYLIRKELSCSRKRIHRLMNELGISSARKRVYKSTTAHPIAPNLLARHFSFDKPDMAWVGDITYIPTDEGWLYCAIVKDLCTKQIVDYAFSDRIDTCLALDALNMAVRSRKPRTGLIFHSDRGV
;
A
#
# COMPACT_ATOMS: atom_id res chain seq x y z
N MET A 1 41.67 -2.96 3.51
CA MET A 1 41.65 -1.63 2.83
C MET A 1 41.34 -1.74 1.33
N GLN A 2 42.04 -2.59 0.56
CA GLN A 2 41.87 -2.70 -0.89
C GLN A 2 40.50 -3.23 -1.36
N GLN A 3 39.94 -4.25 -0.68
CA GLN A 3 38.62 -4.81 -1.01
C GLN A 3 37.45 -3.84 -0.74
N ASP A 4 37.54 -3.01 0.30
CA ASP A 4 36.49 -2.01 0.59
C ASP A 4 36.46 -0.95 -0.51
N GLN A 5 37.61 -0.57 -1.05
CA GLN A 5 37.68 0.38 -2.16
C GLN A 5 37.02 -0.17 -3.44
N ALA A 6 37.26 -1.44 -3.76
CA ALA A 6 36.61 -2.11 -4.90
C ALA A 6 35.08 -2.17 -4.72
N LEU A 7 34.62 -2.51 -3.50
CA LEU A 7 33.19 -2.53 -3.18
C LEU A 7 32.55 -1.14 -3.26
N LYS A 8 33.22 -0.10 -2.76
CA LYS A 8 32.75 1.29 -2.85
C LYS A 8 32.61 1.75 -4.30
N HIS A 9 33.63 1.48 -5.12
CA HIS A 9 33.58 1.81 -6.54
C HIS A 9 32.42 1.10 -7.26
N ARG A 10 32.21 -0.19 -6.96
CA ARG A 10 31.11 -0.96 -7.55
C ARG A 10 29.74 -0.47 -7.08
N LEU A 11 29.60 -0.13 -5.81
CA LEU A 11 28.37 0.44 -5.25
C LEU A 11 27.99 1.76 -5.93
N LEU A 12 28.95 2.66 -6.13
CA LEU A 12 28.72 3.92 -6.84
C LEU A 12 28.29 3.67 -8.29
N ALA A 13 28.98 2.78 -9.01
CA ALA A 13 28.64 2.45 -10.39
C ALA A 13 27.22 1.85 -10.52
N LEU A 14 26.85 0.95 -9.61
CA LEU A 14 25.52 0.35 -9.59
C LEU A 14 24.44 1.35 -9.18
N HIS A 15 24.73 2.23 -8.22
CA HIS A 15 23.77 3.26 -7.80
C HIS A 15 23.54 4.31 -8.90
N GLN A 16 24.59 4.71 -9.62
CA GLN A 16 24.48 5.62 -10.77
C GLN A 16 23.64 5.00 -11.89
N ARG A 17 23.84 3.71 -12.17
CA ARG A 17 23.09 2.99 -13.21
C ARG A 17 21.65 2.67 -12.79
N TYR A 18 21.43 2.36 -11.52
CA TYR A 18 20.14 1.92 -10.98
C TYR A 18 19.83 2.63 -9.65
N PRO A 19 19.45 3.92 -9.69
CA PRO A 19 19.29 4.74 -8.49
C PRO A 19 18.17 4.28 -7.55
N ALA A 20 17.21 3.48 -8.05
CA ALA A 20 16.10 2.93 -7.27
C ALA A 20 16.43 1.64 -6.49
N LEU A 21 17.62 1.05 -6.67
CA LEU A 21 18.00 -0.17 -5.95
C LEU A 21 18.35 0.13 -4.49
N GLY A 22 17.80 -0.70 -3.60
CA GLY A 22 18.12 -0.69 -2.18
C GLY A 22 19.19 -1.70 -1.80
N LEU A 23 19.46 -1.80 -0.49
CA LEU A 23 20.48 -2.66 0.10
C LEU A 23 20.44 -4.10 -0.42
N ASP A 24 19.27 -4.74 -0.39
CA ASP A 24 19.15 -6.17 -0.73
C ASP A 24 19.45 -6.44 -2.21
N SER A 25 18.99 -5.57 -3.09
CA SER A 25 19.27 -5.65 -4.52
C SER A 25 20.76 -5.40 -4.82
N LEU A 26 21.35 -4.36 -4.23
CA LEU A 26 22.78 -4.05 -4.40
C LEU A 26 23.65 -5.19 -3.84
N TYR A 27 23.31 -5.72 -2.67
CA TYR A 27 23.98 -6.89 -2.10
C TYR A 27 23.91 -8.10 -3.03
N TYR A 28 22.73 -8.42 -3.59
CA TYR A 28 22.56 -9.57 -4.48
C TYR A 28 23.34 -9.43 -5.79
N LEU A 29 23.48 -8.21 -6.32
CA LEU A 29 24.28 -7.96 -7.51
C LEU A 29 25.78 -8.08 -7.21
N ILE A 30 26.25 -7.45 -6.14
CA ILE A 30 27.67 -7.39 -5.80
C ILE A 30 28.20 -8.75 -5.36
N ARG A 31 27.42 -9.54 -4.62
CA ARG A 31 27.87 -10.85 -4.11
C ARG A 31 28.20 -11.87 -5.21
N LYS A 32 27.73 -11.64 -6.45
CA LYS A 32 28.07 -12.47 -7.62
C LYS A 32 29.48 -12.22 -8.15
N GLU A 33 30.02 -11.03 -7.87
CA GLU A 33 31.33 -10.58 -8.39
C GLU A 33 32.38 -10.50 -7.27
N LEU A 34 31.95 -10.12 -6.06
CA LEU A 34 32.82 -9.85 -4.91
C LEU A 34 32.23 -10.47 -3.65
N SER A 35 33.02 -11.28 -2.95
CA SER A 35 32.63 -11.84 -1.65
C SER A 35 32.39 -10.71 -0.64
N CYS A 36 31.15 -10.62 -0.14
CA CYS A 36 30.74 -9.57 0.78
C CYS A 36 29.59 -10.03 1.68
N SER A 37 29.46 -9.40 2.83
CA SER A 37 28.29 -9.58 3.70
C SER A 37 27.31 -8.43 3.51
N ARG A 38 26.02 -8.71 3.72
CA ARG A 38 24.96 -7.69 3.67
C ARG A 38 25.26 -6.51 4.61
N LYS A 39 25.76 -6.80 5.83
CA LYS A 39 26.14 -5.77 6.81
C LYS A 39 27.28 -4.88 6.30
N ARG A 40 28.27 -5.46 5.60
CA ARG A 40 29.37 -4.72 4.99
C ARG A 40 28.86 -3.77 3.91
N ILE A 41 27.96 -4.23 3.03
CA ILE A 41 27.34 -3.39 2.01
C ILE A 41 26.55 -2.25 2.64
N HIS A 42 25.73 -2.53 3.67
CA HIS A 42 24.97 -1.50 4.39
C HIS A 42 25.87 -0.41 4.99
N ARG A 43 26.96 -0.81 5.68
CA ARG A 43 27.95 0.12 6.22
C ARG A 43 28.54 1.01 5.12
N LEU A 44 28.98 0.42 4.01
CA LEU A 44 29.59 1.15 2.89
C LEU A 44 28.60 2.06 2.16
N MET A 45 27.33 1.65 2.04
CA MET A 45 26.26 2.51 1.51
C MET A 45 26.08 3.75 2.37
N ASN A 46 26.05 3.60 3.69
CA ASN A 46 25.93 4.73 4.62
C ASN A 46 27.14 5.67 4.54
N GLU A 47 28.36 5.14 4.45
CA GLU A 47 29.59 5.94 4.26
C GLU A 47 29.58 6.74 2.95
N LEU A 48 28.93 6.22 1.90
CA LEU A 48 28.85 6.85 0.57
C LEU A 48 27.58 7.69 0.37
N GLY A 49 26.69 7.78 1.35
CA GLY A 49 25.39 8.44 1.20
C GLY A 49 24.45 7.77 0.18
N ILE A 50 24.67 6.50 -0.13
CA ILE A 50 23.86 5.76 -1.11
C ILE A 50 22.56 5.33 -0.45
N SER A 51 21.45 5.79 -1.00
CA SER A 51 20.10 5.38 -0.61
C SER A 51 19.23 5.19 -1.85
N SER A 52 18.21 4.35 -1.76
CA SER A 52 17.30 4.10 -2.89
C SER A 52 16.52 5.38 -3.21
N ALA A 53 16.79 5.98 -4.37
CA ALA A 53 16.09 7.17 -4.87
C ALA A 53 14.74 6.83 -5.51
N ARG A 54 13.99 5.88 -4.93
CA ARG A 54 12.63 5.55 -5.38
C ARG A 54 11.79 6.84 -5.30
N LYS A 55 11.50 7.41 -6.47
CA LYS A 55 10.57 8.53 -6.59
C LYS A 55 9.22 8.02 -6.09
N ARG A 56 8.66 8.67 -5.06
CA ARG A 56 7.30 8.39 -4.59
C ARG A 56 6.36 8.83 -5.71
N VAL A 57 5.97 7.90 -6.59
CA VAL A 57 4.99 8.18 -7.65
C VAL A 57 3.62 8.20 -6.99
N TYR A 58 3.30 9.30 -6.31
CA TYR A 58 1.92 9.61 -5.97
C TYR A 58 1.41 10.62 -6.99
N LYS A 59 0.71 10.13 -8.02
CA LYS A 59 -0.11 10.98 -8.89
C LYS A 59 -1.53 10.94 -8.36
N SER A 60 -1.96 12.03 -7.71
CA SER A 60 -3.38 12.24 -7.42
C SER A 60 -4.13 12.33 -8.75
N THR A 61 -4.88 11.29 -9.11
CA THR A 61 -5.57 11.19 -10.42
C THR A 61 -6.94 11.87 -10.40
N THR A 62 -7.43 12.24 -9.22
CA THR A 62 -8.78 12.79 -9.00
C THR A 62 -8.75 14.14 -8.28
N ALA A 63 -9.38 15.17 -8.84
CA ALA A 63 -9.51 16.51 -8.25
C ALA A 63 -10.89 16.69 -7.57
N HIS A 64 -11.23 15.81 -6.64
CA HIS A 64 -12.42 15.95 -5.81
C HIS A 64 -12.11 16.70 -4.51
N PRO A 65 -13.08 17.45 -3.94
CA PRO A 65 -12.96 18.01 -2.61
C PRO A 65 -12.57 16.93 -1.61
N ILE A 66 -11.57 17.22 -0.79
CA ILE A 66 -11.08 16.27 0.21
C ILE A 66 -12.11 16.25 1.35
N ALA A 67 -12.80 15.12 1.52
CA ALA A 67 -13.64 14.90 2.69
C ALA A 67 -12.77 14.98 3.97
N PRO A 68 -13.27 15.58 5.07
CA PRO A 68 -12.56 15.59 6.33
C PRO A 68 -12.19 14.17 6.77
N ASN A 69 -10.93 13.96 7.17
CA ASN A 69 -10.50 12.66 7.71
C ASN A 69 -10.99 12.51 9.15
N LEU A 70 -12.25 12.10 9.30
CA LEU A 70 -12.87 11.88 10.61
C LEU A 70 -12.29 10.68 11.36
N LEU A 71 -11.75 9.70 10.63
CA LEU A 71 -11.17 8.50 11.24
C LEU A 71 -9.83 8.79 11.91
N ALA A 72 -9.02 9.71 11.35
CA ALA A 72 -7.76 10.18 11.91
C ALA A 72 -6.82 9.06 12.42
N ARG A 73 -6.80 7.91 11.72
CA ARG A 73 -6.05 6.68 12.07
C ARG A 73 -6.47 6.02 13.40
N HIS A 74 -7.65 6.33 13.91
CA HIS A 74 -8.28 5.65 15.02
C HIS A 74 -9.00 4.39 14.52
N PHE A 75 -8.47 3.20 14.81
CA PHE A 75 -8.97 1.92 14.30
C PHE A 75 -9.59 1.00 15.36
N SER A 76 -9.79 1.52 16.57
CA SER A 76 -10.33 0.79 17.72
C SER A 76 -11.62 1.45 18.16
N PHE A 77 -12.72 0.71 18.27
CA PHE A 77 -14.02 1.25 18.67
C PHE A 77 -14.68 0.31 19.68
N ASP A 78 -15.36 0.88 20.68
CA ASP A 78 -15.94 0.11 21.78
C ASP A 78 -17.25 -0.59 21.41
N LYS A 79 -17.89 -0.14 20.32
CA LYS A 79 -19.18 -0.66 19.87
C LYS A 79 -19.16 -0.91 18.35
N PRO A 80 -19.86 -1.96 17.89
CA PRO A 80 -20.14 -2.16 16.47
C PRO A 80 -20.83 -0.94 15.86
N ASP A 81 -20.73 -0.80 14.54
CA ASP A 81 -21.44 0.21 13.75
C ASP A 81 -21.15 1.67 14.18
N MET A 82 -19.96 1.91 14.76
CA MET A 82 -19.44 3.26 14.99
C MET A 82 -18.58 3.76 13.81
N ALA A 83 -17.78 2.87 13.24
CA ALA A 83 -16.95 3.17 12.09
C ALA A 83 -16.79 1.95 11.20
N TRP A 84 -17.05 2.15 9.92
CA TRP A 84 -16.83 1.19 8.86
C TRP A 84 -15.72 1.68 7.93
N VAL A 85 -14.98 0.73 7.37
CA VAL A 85 -14.01 0.99 6.31
C VAL A 85 -14.42 0.28 5.03
N GLY A 86 -14.23 0.95 3.90
CA GLY A 86 -14.45 0.41 2.56
C GLY A 86 -13.14 0.21 1.81
N ASP A 87 -13.00 -0.93 1.13
CA ASP A 87 -11.88 -1.21 0.22
C ASP A 87 -12.35 -1.98 -1.01
N ILE A 88 -11.62 -1.86 -2.12
CA ILE A 88 -11.85 -2.63 -3.34
C ILE A 88 -10.65 -3.54 -3.58
N THR A 89 -10.93 -4.83 -3.69
CA THR A 89 -9.94 -5.85 -4.03
C THR A 89 -10.22 -6.50 -5.38
N TYR A 90 -9.19 -7.15 -5.93
CA TYR A 90 -9.13 -7.65 -7.29
C TYR A 90 -8.96 -9.16 -7.24
N ILE A 91 -9.89 -9.89 -7.84
CA ILE A 91 -9.92 -11.35 -7.85
C ILE A 91 -9.64 -11.80 -9.30
N PRO A 92 -8.52 -12.48 -9.57
CA PRO A 92 -8.26 -13.04 -10.89
C PRO A 92 -9.15 -14.27 -11.11
N THR A 93 -9.77 -14.36 -12.30
CA THR A 93 -10.57 -15.48 -12.75
C THR A 93 -10.14 -15.91 -14.16
N ASP A 94 -10.64 -17.04 -14.65
CA ASP A 94 -10.37 -17.51 -16.02
C ASP A 94 -11.05 -16.62 -17.09
N GLU A 95 -12.03 -15.81 -16.70
CA GLU A 95 -12.77 -14.90 -17.57
C GLU A 95 -12.25 -13.44 -17.50
N GLY A 96 -11.29 -13.16 -16.61
CA GLY A 96 -10.71 -11.84 -16.42
C GLY A 96 -10.62 -11.42 -14.96
N TRP A 97 -10.76 -10.12 -14.69
CA TRP A 97 -10.73 -9.57 -13.34
C TRP A 97 -12.15 -9.40 -12.80
N LEU A 98 -12.40 -9.94 -11.62
CA LEU A 98 -13.60 -9.65 -10.82
C LEU A 98 -13.22 -8.69 -9.69
N TYR A 99 -13.93 -7.58 -9.57
CA TYR A 99 -13.70 -6.59 -8.53
C TYR A 99 -14.68 -6.81 -7.38
N CYS A 100 -14.19 -6.73 -6.15
CA CYS A 100 -14.98 -6.90 -4.93
C CYS A 100 -14.85 -5.67 -4.05
N ALA A 101 -15.94 -4.95 -3.84
CA ALA A 101 -16.02 -3.89 -2.84
C ALA A 101 -16.49 -4.47 -1.52
N ILE A 102 -15.78 -4.15 -0.44
CA ILE A 102 -15.98 -4.73 0.89
C ILE A 102 -16.23 -3.61 1.89
N VAL A 103 -17.24 -3.75 2.75
CA VAL A 103 -17.47 -2.90 3.92
C VAL A 103 -17.15 -3.70 5.18
N LYS A 104 -16.24 -3.20 6.01
CA LYS A 104 -15.79 -3.86 7.23
C LYS A 104 -16.01 -2.99 8.45
N ASP A 105 -16.52 -3.58 9.52
CA ASP A 105 -16.68 -2.93 10.82
C ASP A 105 -15.35 -2.89 11.58
N LEU A 106 -14.96 -1.70 12.08
CA LEU A 106 -13.69 -1.54 12.80
C LEU A 106 -13.71 -2.02 14.25
N CYS A 107 -14.86 -2.15 14.89
CA CYS A 107 -14.99 -2.76 16.21
C CYS A 107 -14.91 -4.30 16.10
N THR A 108 -15.83 -4.90 15.33
CA THR A 108 -15.98 -6.37 15.29
C THR A 108 -14.99 -7.05 14.36
N LYS A 109 -14.37 -6.29 13.45
CA LYS A 109 -13.53 -6.77 12.34
C LYS A 109 -14.27 -7.67 11.34
N GLN A 110 -15.59 -7.81 11.46
CA GLN A 110 -16.41 -8.56 10.53
C GLN A 110 -16.63 -7.77 9.25
N ILE A 111 -16.77 -8.51 8.14
CA ILE A 111 -17.33 -7.95 6.92
C ILE A 111 -18.82 -7.71 7.16
N VAL A 112 -19.23 -6.46 7.01
CA VAL A 112 -20.62 -6.05 7.12
C VAL A 112 -21.36 -6.47 5.87
N ASP A 113 -20.80 -6.15 4.71
CA ASP A 113 -21.35 -6.50 3.41
C ASP A 113 -20.31 -6.36 2.30
N TYR A 114 -20.64 -6.84 1.11
CA TYR A 114 -19.78 -6.75 -0.08
C TYR A 114 -20.61 -6.76 -1.37
N ALA A 115 -20.00 -6.29 -2.46
CA ALA A 115 -20.56 -6.37 -3.81
C ALA A 115 -19.47 -6.78 -4.81
N PHE A 116 -19.89 -7.36 -5.93
CA PHE A 116 -19.01 -7.76 -7.03
C PHE A 116 -19.39 -7.05 -8.33
N SER A 117 -18.41 -6.78 -9.17
CA SER A 117 -18.60 -6.22 -10.51
C SER A 117 -17.44 -6.60 -11.43
N ASP A 118 -17.68 -6.61 -12.74
CA ASP A 118 -16.65 -6.68 -13.79
C ASP A 118 -15.98 -5.31 -14.04
N ARG A 119 -16.41 -4.26 -13.33
CA ARG A 119 -15.90 -2.89 -13.43
C ARG A 119 -15.59 -2.30 -12.06
N ILE A 120 -14.50 -1.53 -12.00
CA ILE A 120 -14.18 -0.68 -10.85
C ILE A 120 -14.80 0.71 -11.06
N ASP A 121 -16.01 0.90 -10.53
CA ASP A 121 -16.75 2.15 -10.65
C ASP A 121 -17.46 2.53 -9.35
N THR A 122 -18.09 3.72 -9.34
CA THR A 122 -18.80 4.22 -8.16
C THR A 122 -19.99 3.34 -7.80
N CYS A 123 -20.61 2.66 -8.79
CA CYS A 123 -21.74 1.76 -8.55
C CYS A 123 -21.30 0.58 -7.67
N LEU A 124 -20.18 -0.06 -7.97
CA LEU A 124 -19.64 -1.16 -7.15
C LEU A 124 -19.46 -0.75 -5.68
N ALA A 125 -18.88 0.41 -5.42
CA ALA A 125 -18.67 0.91 -4.05
C ALA A 125 -19.99 1.27 -3.35
N LEU A 126 -20.91 1.91 -4.08
CA LEU A 126 -22.23 2.28 -3.56
C LEU A 126 -23.09 1.05 -3.26
N ASP A 127 -23.01 0.00 -4.06
CA ASP A 127 -23.78 -1.23 -3.86
C ASP A 127 -23.38 -1.91 -2.54
N ALA A 128 -22.08 -2.09 -2.31
CA ALA A 128 -21.59 -2.65 -1.05
C ALA A 128 -22.02 -1.80 0.17
N LEU A 129 -21.90 -0.46 0.07
CA LEU A 129 -22.31 0.44 1.16
C LEU A 129 -23.82 0.44 1.40
N ASN A 130 -24.63 0.46 0.33
CA ASN A 130 -26.08 0.45 0.42
C ASN A 130 -26.58 -0.86 1.02
N MET A 131 -25.99 -1.99 0.65
CA MET A 131 -26.30 -3.29 1.23
C MET A 131 -25.96 -3.31 2.73
N ALA A 132 -24.77 -2.84 3.10
CA ALA A 132 -24.35 -2.71 4.50
C ALA A 132 -25.30 -1.85 5.35
N VAL A 133 -25.73 -0.70 4.84
CA VAL A 133 -26.70 0.17 5.53
C VAL A 133 -28.06 -0.49 5.66
N ARG A 134 -28.54 -1.19 4.63
CA ARG A 134 -29.82 -1.91 4.66
C ARG A 134 -29.81 -3.07 5.64
N SER A 135 -28.70 -3.82 5.72
CA SER A 135 -28.57 -5.00 6.56
C SER A 135 -28.34 -4.64 8.03
N ARG A 136 -27.46 -3.69 8.34
CA ARG A 136 -27.14 -3.28 9.73
C ARG A 136 -28.05 -2.22 10.31
N LYS A 137 -28.62 -1.34 9.48
CA LYS A 137 -29.42 -0.18 9.90
C LYS A 137 -28.73 0.63 11.01
N PRO A 138 -27.48 1.11 10.76
CA PRO A 138 -26.70 1.80 11.78
C PRO A 138 -27.39 3.10 12.24
N ARG A 139 -27.08 3.53 13.46
CA ARG A 139 -27.57 4.83 13.97
C ARG A 139 -26.87 5.98 13.26
N THR A 140 -27.51 7.15 13.25
CA THR A 140 -26.89 8.39 12.80
C THR A 140 -25.59 8.63 13.57
N GLY A 141 -24.53 9.01 12.84
CA GLY A 141 -23.20 9.26 13.39
C GLY A 141 -22.16 8.19 13.07
N LEU A 142 -22.52 7.10 12.39
CA LEU A 142 -21.56 6.15 11.83
C LEU A 142 -20.59 6.86 10.86
N ILE A 143 -19.30 6.61 11.04
CA ILE A 143 -18.25 7.06 10.12
C ILE A 143 -18.02 5.98 9.06
N PHE A 144 -18.09 6.34 7.78
CA PHE A 144 -17.61 5.50 6.70
C PHE A 144 -16.33 6.10 6.12
N HIS A 145 -15.27 5.30 6.03
CA HIS A 145 -13.97 5.72 5.51
C HIS A 145 -13.55 4.82 4.34
N SER A 146 -13.27 5.40 3.18
CA SER A 146 -12.68 4.69 2.04
C SER A 146 -11.49 5.46 1.48
N ASP A 147 -10.61 4.75 0.79
CA ASP A 147 -9.57 5.36 -0.02
C ASP A 147 -10.17 6.01 -1.29
N ARG A 148 -9.38 6.89 -1.91
CA ARG A 148 -9.76 7.66 -3.12
C ARG A 148 -9.43 6.89 -4.40
N GLY A 149 -9.94 5.66 -4.51
CA GLY A 149 -9.47 4.67 -5.49
C GLY A 149 -10.34 4.43 -6.73
N VAL A 150 -11.45 5.16 -6.89
CA VAL A 150 -12.38 5.03 -8.02
C VAL A 150 -12.59 6.38 -8.70
#